data_AF-A0AAW1ER81-F1
#
_entry.id   AF-A0AAW1ER81-F1
#
_cell.length_a   1.000
_cell.length_b   1.000
_cell.length_c   1.000
_cell.angle_alpha   90.00
_cell.angle_beta   90.00
_cell.angle_gamma   90.00
#
_symmetry.space_group_name_H-M   'P 1'
#
loop_
_entity.id
_entity.type
_entity.pdbx_description
1 polymer ?
#
loop_
_entity_poly.entity_id
_entity_poly.type
_entity_poly.pdbx_seq_one_letter_code
_entity_poly.pdbx_strand_id
1 'polypeptide(L)'
;MSSKKRKWLDEYVQYGFTCKEERDGSQRPQCMICNAKLSNSSLAPAKLKEHFLKLHGDGKYKNTTLAEFKVKRARFDEKATLPVLGFVPIDKPILTASYEVAYLIAKQGKPHTIGETLVKPAALKMASIMLGKAAEDKLSQIPLSNDTISSRIDDMSNDILAQVVADLISSPAKFSLQLDETTDVSNLSQLVVFVRYMKDDEIKEDFLFCKPLTTTTKAVDVKKLVDDFFRDNNLSWNMVSAVCSDGAPAMLGRHSGFGALVKSDAQACVGNKNLASKTGRSTKNRS
;
A
#
# COMPACT_ATOMS: atom_id res chain seq x y z
N MET A 1 29.58 0.61 -12.88
CA MET A 1 30.11 -0.34 -11.88
C MET A 1 29.04 -0.53 -10.81
N SER A 2 28.46 -1.73 -10.68
CA SER A 2 27.46 -2.00 -9.64
C SER A 2 28.13 -1.87 -8.27
N SER A 3 27.71 -0.92 -7.45
CA SER A 3 28.22 -0.77 -6.08
C SER A 3 27.98 -2.07 -5.33
N LYS A 4 29.00 -2.65 -4.69
CA LYS A 4 28.83 -3.85 -3.86
C LYS A 4 27.69 -3.64 -2.87
N LYS A 5 26.59 -4.38 -3.05
CA LYS A 5 25.45 -4.38 -2.11
C LYS A 5 25.93 -4.95 -0.78
N ARG A 6 25.75 -4.18 0.30
CA ARG A 6 26.11 -4.62 1.65
C ARG A 6 25.07 -5.61 2.15
N LYS A 7 25.52 -6.61 2.92
CA LYS A 7 24.66 -7.61 3.54
C LYS A 7 24.38 -7.27 5.00
N TRP A 8 23.22 -7.70 5.47
CA TRP A 8 22.81 -7.62 6.85
C TRP A 8 23.66 -8.55 7.73
N LEU A 9 23.97 -8.08 8.95
CA LEU A 9 24.57 -8.88 10.01
C LEU A 9 23.68 -8.80 11.26
N ASP A 10 23.47 -9.92 11.94
CA ASP A 10 22.59 -10.00 13.12
C ASP A 10 23.07 -9.10 14.28
N GLU A 11 24.36 -8.78 14.32
CA GLU A 11 24.93 -7.81 15.27
C GLU A 11 24.32 -6.41 15.15
N TYR A 12 23.74 -6.04 14.00
CA TYR A 12 23.11 -4.72 13.79
C TYR A 12 21.83 -4.54 14.62
N VAL A 13 21.26 -5.63 15.12
CA VAL A 13 20.15 -5.60 16.08
C VAL A 13 20.52 -4.81 17.34
N GLN A 14 21.79 -4.80 17.74
CA GLN A 14 22.25 -4.04 18.91
C GLN A 14 22.03 -2.51 18.78
N TYR A 15 21.84 -2.01 17.55
CA TYR A 15 21.54 -0.62 17.26
C TYR A 15 20.04 -0.37 17.05
N GLY A 16 19.19 -1.35 17.35
CA GLY A 16 17.74 -1.24 17.21
C GLY A 16 17.22 -1.36 15.78
N PHE A 17 17.92 -2.10 14.91
CA PHE A 17 17.52 -2.32 13.51
C PHE A 17 17.03 -3.75 13.23
N THR A 18 16.15 -3.87 12.24
CA THR A 18 15.88 -5.11 11.49
C THR A 18 16.25 -4.91 10.01
N CYS A 19 16.13 -5.95 9.21
CA CYS A 19 16.39 -5.92 7.78
C CYS A 19 15.12 -6.22 6.99
N LYS A 20 14.90 -5.46 5.91
CA LYS A 20 13.95 -5.84 4.86
C LYS A 20 14.71 -6.17 3.60
N GLU A 21 14.33 -7.28 2.97
CA GLU A 21 14.82 -7.66 1.66
C GLU A 21 13.86 -7.10 0.60
N GLU A 22 14.41 -6.32 -0.32
CA GLU A 22 13.68 -5.75 -1.44
C GLU A 22 13.60 -6.77 -2.59
N ARG A 23 12.68 -6.54 -3.55
CA ARG A 23 12.47 -7.46 -4.68
C ARG A 23 13.72 -7.67 -5.56
N ASP A 24 14.65 -6.72 -5.52
CA ASP A 24 15.93 -6.78 -6.26
C ASP A 24 17.05 -7.51 -5.49
N GLY A 25 16.69 -8.19 -4.38
CA GLY A 25 17.61 -8.87 -3.47
C GLY A 25 18.49 -7.92 -2.64
N SER A 26 18.24 -6.61 -2.68
CA SER A 26 18.95 -5.67 -1.82
C SER A 26 18.38 -5.69 -0.41
N GLN A 27 19.27 -5.56 0.58
CA GLN A 27 18.90 -5.51 1.98
C GLN A 27 18.90 -4.05 2.45
N ARG A 28 17.82 -3.62 3.11
CA ARG A 28 17.70 -2.27 3.67
C ARG A 28 17.50 -2.35 5.19
N PRO A 29 18.28 -1.60 5.99
CA PRO A 29 18.06 -1.56 7.42
C PRO A 29 16.82 -0.71 7.72
N GLN A 30 15.94 -1.22 8.57
CA GLN A 30 14.79 -0.49 9.11
C GLN A 30 14.95 -0.34 10.62
N CYS A 31 14.90 0.89 11.14
CA CYS A 31 14.95 1.14 12.57
C CYS A 31 13.64 0.68 13.21
N MET A 32 13.72 -0.18 14.23
CA MET A 32 12.55 -0.70 14.95
C MET A 32 11.92 0.32 15.90
N ILE A 33 12.64 1.41 16.21
CA ILE A 33 12.21 2.44 17.16
C ILE A 33 11.39 3.53 16.46
N CYS A 34 11.91 4.09 15.37
CA CYS A 34 11.23 5.16 14.62
C CYS A 34 10.69 4.71 13.25
N ASN A 35 10.80 3.42 12.92
CA ASN A 35 10.36 2.85 11.64
C ASN A 35 11.11 3.37 10.40
N ALA A 36 12.15 4.19 10.57
CA ALA A 36 12.91 4.77 9.48
C ALA A 36 13.60 3.69 8.63
N LYS A 37 13.30 3.65 7.33
CA LYS A 37 13.96 2.79 6.34
C LYS A 37 15.18 3.52 5.80
N LEU A 38 16.36 2.93 5.94
CA LEU A 38 17.61 3.50 5.43
C LEU A 38 18.02 2.81 4.12
N SER A 39 18.89 3.44 3.35
CA SER A 39 19.46 2.85 2.13
C SER A 39 20.36 1.63 2.44
N ASN A 40 20.60 0.76 1.46
CA ASN A 40 21.59 -0.32 1.57
C ASN A 40 23.01 0.21 1.92
N SER A 41 23.36 1.40 1.41
CA SER A 41 24.63 2.08 1.73
C SER A 41 24.76 2.49 3.20
N SER A 42 23.66 2.42 3.96
CA SER A 42 23.61 2.66 5.40
C SER A 42 23.75 1.39 6.25
N LEU A 43 23.87 0.20 5.63
CA LEU A 43 24.30 -1.04 6.33
C LEU A 43 25.78 -0.97 6.69
N ALA A 44 26.10 -0.10 7.65
CA ALA A 44 27.42 0.07 8.22
C ALA A 44 27.25 0.26 9.72
N PRO A 45 28.00 -0.44 10.59
CA PRO A 45 27.89 -0.27 12.03
C PRO A 45 27.96 1.19 12.48
N ALA A 46 28.88 1.97 11.91
CA ALA A 46 29.03 3.39 12.21
C ALA A 46 27.77 4.21 11.91
N LYS A 47 27.11 3.99 10.77
CA LYS A 47 25.91 4.73 10.35
C LYS A 47 24.67 4.35 11.14
N LEU A 48 24.51 3.05 11.43
CA LEU A 48 23.40 2.57 12.25
C LEU A 48 23.56 3.05 13.70
N LYS A 49 24.77 3.00 14.24
CA LYS A 49 25.10 3.55 15.56
C LYS A 49 24.89 5.06 15.61
N GLU A 50 25.30 5.80 14.57
CA GLU A 50 25.09 7.25 14.47
C GLU A 50 23.59 7.59 14.47
N HIS A 51 22.78 6.90 13.65
CA HIS A 51 21.33 7.06 13.66
C HIS A 51 20.76 6.80 15.06
N PHE A 52 21.18 5.70 15.69
CA PHE A 52 20.72 5.33 17.02
C PHE A 52 21.08 6.40 18.06
N LEU A 53 22.34 6.83 18.12
CA LEU A 53 22.79 7.83 19.08
C LEU A 53 22.09 9.17 18.87
N LYS A 54 21.95 9.62 17.62
CA LYS A 54 21.38 10.93 17.28
C LYS A 54 19.89 11.02 17.54
N LEU A 55 19.14 9.93 17.35
CA LEU A 55 17.67 9.94 17.44
C LEU A 55 17.13 9.25 18.71
N HIS A 56 17.88 8.30 19.26
CA HIS A 56 17.42 7.41 20.35
C HIS A 56 18.41 7.31 21.53
N GLY A 57 19.61 7.88 21.40
CA GLY A 57 20.73 7.69 22.34
C GLY A 57 20.53 8.34 23.70
N ASP A 58 19.74 9.41 23.77
CA ASP A 58 19.45 10.13 25.02
C ASP A 58 18.07 9.79 25.60
N GLY A 59 17.37 8.81 25.02
CA GLY A 59 16.01 8.44 25.39
C GLY A 59 15.89 7.11 26.13
N LYS A 60 14.67 6.57 26.11
CA LYS A 60 14.26 5.30 26.75
C LYS A 60 15.11 4.08 26.35
N TYR A 61 15.81 4.14 25.22
CA TYR A 61 16.52 3.01 24.62
C TYR A 61 18.03 2.99 24.90
N LYS A 62 18.56 3.99 25.60
CA LYS A 62 20.01 4.15 25.89
C LYS A 62 20.65 2.90 26.50
N ASN A 63 19.92 2.23 27.38
CA ASN A 63 20.38 1.04 28.12
C ASN A 63 19.77 -0.26 27.59
N THR A 64 19.11 -0.24 26.42
CA THR A 64 18.52 -1.46 25.86
C THR A 64 19.64 -2.41 25.38
N THR A 65 19.63 -3.61 25.93
CA THR A 65 20.61 -4.66 25.62
C THR A 65 20.33 -5.33 24.28
N LEU A 66 21.33 -6.01 23.71
CA LEU A 66 21.14 -6.81 22.50
C LEU A 66 20.06 -7.88 22.68
N ALA A 67 19.99 -8.53 23.84
CA ALA A 67 18.97 -9.54 24.12
C ALA A 67 17.56 -8.95 24.07
N GLU A 68 17.36 -7.77 24.67
CA GLU A 68 16.08 -7.05 24.61
C GLU A 68 15.74 -6.63 23.17
N PHE A 69 16.72 -6.14 22.39
CA PHE A 69 16.51 -5.82 20.99
C PHE A 69 16.19 -7.05 20.13
N LYS A 70 16.75 -8.23 20.43
CA LYS A 70 16.40 -9.48 19.74
C LYS A 70 14.95 -9.89 19.98
N VAL A 71 14.48 -9.85 21.23
CA VAL A 71 13.08 -10.13 21.57
C VAL A 71 12.16 -9.15 20.85
N LYS A 72 12.52 -7.87 20.90
CA LYS A 72 11.83 -6.78 20.22
C LYS A 72 11.79 -6.94 18.70
N ARG A 73 12.87 -7.44 18.08
CA ARG A 73 12.95 -7.74 16.65
C ARG A 73 12.05 -8.90 16.26
N ALA A 74 12.08 -10.00 16.99
CA ALA A 74 11.21 -11.15 16.71
C ALA A 74 9.74 -10.72 16.65
N ARG A 75 9.31 -9.89 17.62
CA ARG A 75 7.96 -9.31 17.60
C ARG A 75 7.74 -8.40 16.39
N PHE A 76 8.72 -7.54 16.06
CA PHE A 76 8.65 -6.62 14.92
C PHE A 76 8.50 -7.35 13.58
N ASP A 77 9.17 -8.48 13.43
CA ASP A 77 9.11 -9.30 12.23
C ASP A 77 7.77 -10.11 12.16
N GLU A 78 7.10 -10.36 13.29
CA GLU A 78 5.84 -11.13 13.38
C GLU A 78 4.54 -10.36 13.04
N LYS A 79 4.44 -9.02 13.20
CA LYS A 79 3.23 -8.22 12.81
C LYS A 79 3.43 -6.69 12.83
N ALA A 80 2.68 -6.00 11.97
CA ALA A 80 2.98 -4.69 11.37
C ALA A 80 2.67 -3.40 12.20
N THR A 81 2.32 -3.45 13.49
CA THR A 81 2.04 -2.21 14.24
C THR A 81 2.93 -2.04 15.49
N LEU A 82 3.72 -0.97 15.46
CA LEU A 82 4.67 -0.53 16.50
C LEU A 82 4.15 -0.60 17.96
N PRO A 83 2.86 -0.33 18.27
CA PRO A 83 2.36 -0.36 19.65
C PRO A 83 2.27 -1.75 20.29
N VAL A 84 2.02 -2.81 19.50
CA VAL A 84 1.93 -4.19 20.00
C VAL A 84 3.31 -4.71 20.47
N LEU A 85 4.37 -4.05 20.03
CA LEU A 85 5.76 -4.49 20.14
C LEU A 85 6.50 -3.95 21.38
N GLY A 86 5.83 -3.18 22.24
CA GLY A 86 6.45 -2.55 23.42
C GLY A 86 7.52 -1.51 23.05
N PHE A 87 7.50 -1.00 21.83
CA PHE A 87 8.23 0.18 21.43
C PHE A 87 7.30 1.39 21.61
N VAL A 88 7.79 2.40 22.33
CA VAL A 88 7.10 3.68 22.39
C VAL A 88 7.17 4.24 20.98
N PRO A 89 6.04 4.51 20.33
CA PRO A 89 6.03 5.21 19.07
C PRO A 89 6.79 6.53 19.25
N ILE A 90 7.36 7.05 18.16
CA ILE A 90 7.50 8.50 18.02
C ILE A 90 6.21 9.12 18.59
N ASP A 91 6.31 10.08 19.52
CA ASP A 91 5.18 10.71 20.22
C ASP A 91 3.92 10.66 19.35
N LYS A 92 2.82 10.05 19.83
CA LYS A 92 1.59 9.83 19.01
C LYS A 92 1.27 11.04 18.11
N PRO A 93 1.36 12.30 18.58
CA PRO A 93 1.19 13.49 17.73
C PRO A 93 2.12 13.59 16.51
N ILE A 94 3.41 13.27 16.63
CA ILE A 94 4.40 13.35 15.54
C ILE A 94 4.08 12.29 14.47
N LEU A 95 3.77 11.07 14.90
CA LEU A 95 3.41 10.00 13.97
C LEU A 95 2.10 10.33 13.25
N THR A 96 1.07 10.78 13.99
CA THR A 96 -0.20 11.23 13.42
C THR A 96 0.04 12.36 12.41
N ALA A 97 0.83 13.38 12.76
CA ALA A 97 1.15 14.47 11.83
C ALA A 97 1.83 13.99 10.54
N SER A 98 2.73 13.00 10.63
CA SER A 98 3.37 12.40 9.45
C SER A 98 2.36 11.70 8.53
N TYR A 99 1.43 10.91 9.09
CA TYR A 99 0.36 10.27 8.32
C TYR A 99 -0.60 11.28 7.70
N GLU A 100 -1.00 12.32 8.44
CA GLU A 100 -1.89 13.37 7.92
C GLU A 100 -1.28 14.11 6.74
N VAL A 101 0.01 14.47 6.81
CA VAL A 101 0.71 15.09 5.68
C VAL A 101 0.78 14.12 4.49
N ALA A 102 1.09 12.85 4.72
CA ALA A 102 1.12 11.84 3.66
C ALA A 102 -0.26 11.66 2.99
N TYR A 103 -1.33 11.63 3.77
CA TYR A 103 -2.71 11.57 3.29
C TYR A 103 -3.06 12.78 2.43
N LEU A 104 -2.73 14.00 2.88
CA LEU A 104 -2.97 15.22 2.11
C LEU A 104 -2.20 15.23 0.79
N ILE A 105 -0.95 14.77 0.79
CA ILE A 105 -0.13 14.65 -0.44
C ILE A 105 -0.79 13.68 -1.42
N ALA A 106 -1.19 12.49 -0.95
CA ALA A 106 -1.83 11.48 -1.78
C ALA A 106 -3.19 11.95 -2.32
N LYS A 107 -4.02 12.54 -1.46
CA LYS A 107 -5.34 13.07 -1.82
C LYS A 107 -5.27 14.12 -2.93
N GLN A 108 -4.20 14.92 -2.96
CA GLN A 108 -3.98 15.94 -3.98
C GLN A 108 -3.23 15.42 -5.21
N GLY A 109 -2.92 14.11 -5.28
CA GLY A 109 -2.19 13.48 -6.38
C GLY A 109 -0.78 14.05 -6.55
N LYS A 110 -0.13 14.50 -5.46
CA LYS A 110 1.21 15.09 -5.52
C LYS A 110 2.31 14.04 -5.32
N PRO A 111 3.50 14.22 -5.94
CA PRO A 111 4.62 13.33 -5.71
C PRO A 111 5.05 13.31 -4.24
N HIS A 112 5.46 12.15 -3.73
CA HIS A 112 5.91 11.97 -2.34
C HIS A 112 7.09 12.89 -1.96
N THR A 113 7.92 13.25 -2.95
CA THR A 113 9.08 14.13 -2.80
C THR A 113 8.70 15.52 -2.26
N ILE A 114 7.46 15.98 -2.49
CA ILE A 114 7.00 17.30 -2.04
C ILE A 114 7.04 17.44 -0.51
N GLY A 115 6.90 16.33 0.23
CA GLY A 115 7.02 16.29 1.68
C GLY A 115 8.38 16.80 2.15
N GLU A 116 9.44 16.38 1.46
CA GLU A 116 10.82 16.68 1.79
C GLU A 116 11.29 18.01 1.17
N THR A 117 10.89 18.27 -0.08
CA THR A 117 11.42 19.41 -0.85
C THR A 117 10.70 20.73 -0.56
N LEU A 118 9.44 20.68 -0.09
CA LEU A 118 8.63 21.88 0.11
C LEU A 118 7.93 21.91 1.47
N VAL A 119 7.14 20.88 1.81
CA VAL A 119 6.26 20.91 2.98
C VAL A 119 7.08 21.04 4.26
N LYS A 120 8.12 20.20 4.44
CA LYS A 120 8.97 20.25 5.62
C LYS A 120 9.75 21.57 5.75
N PRO A 121 10.51 22.04 4.74
CA PRO A 121 11.21 23.32 4.81
C PRO A 121 10.28 24.51 5.11
N ALA A 122 9.10 24.55 4.48
CA ALA A 122 8.12 25.62 4.71
C ALA A 122 7.60 25.60 6.16
N ALA A 123 7.22 24.43 6.67
CA ALA A 123 6.73 24.28 8.04
C ALA A 123 7.78 24.71 9.07
N LEU A 124 9.05 24.33 8.88
CA LEU A 124 10.15 24.72 9.75
C LEU A 124 10.38 26.24 9.73
N LYS A 125 10.40 26.85 8.53
CA LYS A 125 10.61 28.29 8.40
C LYS A 125 9.49 29.09 9.07
N MET A 126 8.24 28.67 8.86
CA MET A 126 7.08 29.30 9.50
C MET A 126 7.14 29.19 11.03
N ALA A 127 7.41 27.99 11.56
CA ALA A 127 7.50 27.79 13.01
C ALA A 127 8.65 28.59 13.64
N SER A 128 9.80 28.66 12.97
CA SER A 128 10.95 29.46 13.43
C SER A 128 10.60 30.95 13.55
N ILE A 129 9.95 31.52 12.54
CA ILE A 129 9.58 32.94 12.50
C ILE A 129 8.46 33.25 13.50
N MET A 130 7.41 32.41 13.54
CA MET A 130 6.19 32.71 14.28
C MET A 130 6.25 32.28 15.75
N LEU A 131 6.94 31.17 16.04
CA LEU A 131 6.89 30.47 17.32
C LEU A 131 8.29 30.25 17.93
N GLY A 132 9.34 30.64 17.22
CA GLY A 132 10.72 30.52 17.66
C GLY A 132 11.35 29.13 17.43
N LYS A 133 12.64 29.05 17.74
CA LYS A 133 13.49 27.90 17.43
C LYS A 133 13.04 26.59 18.09
N ALA A 134 12.52 26.65 19.32
CA ALA A 134 12.01 25.48 20.02
C ALA A 134 10.84 24.79 19.30
N ALA A 135 9.98 25.57 18.63
CA ALA A 135 8.87 25.02 17.84
C ALA A 135 9.34 24.40 16.52
N GLU A 136 10.30 25.06 15.85
CA GLU A 136 10.98 24.51 14.67
C GLU A 136 11.62 23.15 15.00
N ASP A 137 12.35 23.05 16.12
CA ASP A 137 13.03 21.82 16.51
C ASP A 137 12.04 20.69 16.82
N LYS A 138 10.86 21.00 17.38
CA LYS A 138 9.77 20.02 17.55
C LYS A 138 9.23 19.53 16.21
N LEU A 139 8.91 20.44 15.28
CA LEU A 139 8.41 20.06 13.95
C LEU A 139 9.46 19.32 13.11
N SER A 140 10.75 19.57 13.35
CA SER A 140 11.85 18.90 12.64
C SER A 140 11.84 17.38 12.84
N GLN A 141 11.27 16.92 13.95
CA GLN A 141 11.13 15.51 14.32
C GLN A 141 10.08 14.78 13.48
N ILE A 142 9.16 15.49 12.80
CA ILE A 142 8.16 14.88 11.94
C ILE A 142 8.86 14.29 10.70
N PRO A 143 8.79 12.97 10.48
CA PRO A 143 9.44 12.35 9.34
C PRO A 143 8.58 12.59 8.10
N LEU A 144 9.10 13.37 7.16
CA LEU A 144 8.44 13.74 5.89
C LEU A 144 9.36 13.51 4.68
N SER A 145 10.38 12.66 4.82
CA SER A 145 11.24 12.29 3.69
C SER A 145 10.44 11.59 2.58
N ASN A 146 10.94 11.60 1.34
CA ASN A 146 10.30 10.90 0.23
C ASN A 146 9.93 9.45 0.59
N ASP A 147 10.89 8.69 1.13
CA ASP A 147 10.69 7.30 1.53
C ASP A 147 9.68 7.13 2.66
N THR A 148 9.61 8.10 3.58
CA THR A 148 8.62 8.07 4.66
C THR A 148 7.23 8.28 4.09
N ILE A 149 7.02 9.35 3.31
CA ILE A 149 5.72 9.68 2.74
C ILE A 149 5.22 8.53 1.86
N SER A 150 6.08 7.99 0.99
CA SER A 150 5.73 6.81 0.18
C SER A 150 5.30 5.63 1.06
N SER A 151 6.09 5.28 2.08
CA SER A 151 5.74 4.17 2.97
C SER A 151 4.44 4.40 3.74
N ARG A 152 4.13 5.64 4.14
CA ARG A 152 2.90 5.95 4.87
C ARG A 152 1.68 5.85 3.97
N ILE A 153 1.82 6.24 2.70
CA ILE A 153 0.77 6.06 1.69
C ILE A 153 0.55 4.57 1.43
N ASP A 154 1.62 3.78 1.30
CA ASP A 154 1.51 2.33 1.16
C ASP A 154 0.83 1.69 2.39
N ASP A 155 1.22 2.11 3.61
CA ASP A 155 0.62 1.62 4.86
C ASP A 155 -0.90 1.89 4.87
N MET A 156 -1.33 3.12 4.55
CA MET A 156 -2.75 3.48 4.48
C MET A 156 -3.49 2.73 3.37
N SER A 157 -2.86 2.58 2.20
CA SER A 157 -3.46 1.83 1.08
C SER A 157 -3.66 0.35 1.41
N ASN A 158 -2.70 -0.27 2.10
CA ASN A 158 -2.80 -1.66 2.53
C ASN A 158 -3.87 -1.85 3.62
N ASP A 159 -4.02 -0.87 4.52
CA ASP A 159 -5.08 -0.89 5.53
C ASP A 159 -6.47 -0.80 4.90
N ILE A 160 -6.66 0.13 3.95
CA ILE A 160 -7.91 0.23 3.16
C ILE A 160 -8.20 -1.10 2.45
N LEU A 161 -7.20 -1.68 1.78
CA LEU A 161 -7.34 -2.96 1.09
C LEU A 161 -7.76 -4.09 2.05
N ALA A 162 -7.13 -4.16 3.22
CA ALA A 162 -7.45 -5.17 4.23
C ALA A 162 -8.90 -5.02 4.73
N GLN A 163 -9.38 -3.78 4.93
CA GLN A 163 -10.77 -3.51 5.31
C GLN A 163 -11.74 -3.93 4.20
N VAL A 164 -11.48 -3.57 2.94
CA VAL A 164 -12.30 -4.00 1.79
C VAL A 164 -12.36 -5.51 1.72
N VAL A 165 -11.22 -6.21 1.76
CA VAL A 165 -11.17 -7.69 1.73
C VAL A 165 -11.95 -8.31 2.89
N ALA A 166 -11.81 -7.77 4.11
CA ALA A 166 -12.58 -8.24 5.26
C ALA A 166 -14.09 -8.07 5.08
N ASP A 167 -14.52 -6.95 4.49
CA ASP A 167 -15.92 -6.71 4.17
C ASP A 167 -16.43 -7.72 3.12
N LEU A 168 -15.65 -7.99 2.07
CA LEU A 168 -16.00 -8.96 1.04
C LEU A 168 -16.17 -10.39 1.59
N ILE A 169 -15.30 -10.79 2.53
CA ILE A 169 -15.33 -12.12 3.15
C ILE A 169 -16.49 -12.25 4.14
N SER A 170 -16.78 -11.20 4.91
CA SER A 170 -17.81 -11.22 5.95
C SER A 170 -19.23 -11.03 5.40
N SER A 171 -19.37 -10.45 4.20
CA SER A 171 -20.66 -10.24 3.55
C SER A 171 -21.32 -11.58 3.16
N PRO A 172 -22.59 -11.82 3.55
CA PRO A 172 -23.36 -12.97 3.05
C PRO A 172 -23.76 -12.81 1.57
N ALA A 173 -23.74 -11.58 1.06
CA ALA A 173 -24.03 -11.28 -0.33
C ALA A 173 -22.76 -11.38 -1.19
N LYS A 174 -22.92 -11.94 -2.39
CA LYS A 174 -21.86 -11.97 -3.40
C LYS A 174 -21.54 -10.56 -3.90
N PHE A 175 -20.28 -10.31 -4.25
CA PHE A 175 -19.83 -9.05 -4.83
C PHE A 175 -19.69 -9.13 -6.35
N SER A 176 -19.47 -8.00 -7.00
CA SER A 176 -19.20 -7.93 -8.45
C SER A 176 -17.90 -7.19 -8.72
N LEU A 177 -17.22 -7.56 -9.81
CA LEU A 177 -15.98 -6.94 -10.24
C LEU A 177 -16.21 -6.07 -11.47
N GLN A 178 -15.52 -4.95 -11.54
CA GLN A 178 -15.39 -4.16 -12.76
C GLN A 178 -13.90 -4.08 -13.12
N LEU A 179 -13.56 -4.58 -14.30
CA LEU A 179 -12.19 -4.62 -14.81
C LEU A 179 -12.06 -3.58 -15.92
N ASP A 180 -11.00 -2.81 -15.85
CA ASP A 180 -10.63 -1.83 -16.86
C ASP A 180 -9.15 -1.99 -17.22
N GLU A 181 -8.85 -1.96 -18.52
CA GLU A 181 -7.48 -1.97 -19.01
C GLU A 181 -7.08 -0.52 -19.32
N THR A 182 -6.11 0.00 -18.60
CA THR A 182 -5.56 1.33 -18.85
C THR A 182 -4.13 1.24 -19.36
N THR A 183 -3.71 2.19 -20.19
CA THR A 183 -2.33 2.29 -20.65
C THR A 183 -1.62 3.37 -19.87
N ASP A 184 -0.50 3.05 -19.22
CA ASP A 184 0.28 4.04 -18.50
C ASP A 184 1.14 4.92 -19.42
N VAL A 185 1.78 5.94 -18.84
CA VAL A 185 2.64 6.89 -19.57
C VAL A 185 3.87 6.24 -20.22
N SER A 186 4.19 4.98 -19.87
CA SER A 186 5.28 4.19 -20.45
C SER A 186 4.78 3.17 -21.49
N ASN A 187 3.52 3.28 -21.92
CA ASN A 187 2.84 2.34 -22.82
C ASN A 187 2.73 0.91 -22.28
N LEU A 188 2.74 0.73 -20.95
CA LEU A 188 2.46 -0.56 -20.34
C LEU A 188 0.97 -0.64 -19.98
N SER A 189 0.33 -1.73 -20.39
CA SER A 189 -1.04 -2.03 -19.98
C SER A 189 -1.09 -2.36 -18.49
N GLN A 190 -2.02 -1.73 -17.77
CA GLN A 190 -2.33 -2.01 -16.37
C GLN A 190 -3.78 -2.45 -16.26
N LEU A 191 -4.00 -3.48 -15.45
CA LEU A 191 -5.34 -3.91 -15.08
C LEU A 191 -5.76 -3.17 -13.81
N VAL A 192 -6.83 -2.39 -13.93
CA VAL A 192 -7.53 -1.75 -12.82
C VAL A 192 -8.77 -2.55 -12.49
N VAL A 193 -8.95 -2.89 -11.21
CA VAL A 193 -10.11 -3.64 -10.75
C VAL A 193 -10.80 -2.88 -9.62
N PHE A 194 -12.09 -2.64 -9.82
CA PHE A 194 -13.01 -2.16 -8.79
C PHE A 194 -13.91 -3.29 -8.33
N VAL A 195 -14.36 -3.21 -7.07
CA VAL A 195 -15.31 -4.14 -6.48
C VAL A 195 -16.55 -3.39 -6.03
N ARG A 196 -17.71 -3.96 -6.33
CA ARG A 196 -19.00 -3.48 -5.82
C ARG A 196 -19.63 -4.54 -4.94
N TYR A 197 -19.94 -4.19 -3.71
CA TYR A 197 -20.39 -5.12 -2.66
C TYR A 197 -21.41 -4.47 -1.71
N MET A 198 -22.10 -5.29 -0.90
CA MET A 198 -23.03 -4.81 0.11
C MET A 198 -22.33 -4.71 1.47
N LYS A 199 -22.49 -3.59 2.16
CA LYS A 199 -22.06 -3.42 3.54
C LYS A 199 -23.03 -2.49 4.26
N ASP A 200 -23.48 -2.92 5.44
CA ASP A 200 -24.45 -2.17 6.25
C ASP A 200 -25.72 -1.79 5.46
N ASP A 201 -26.22 -2.73 4.65
CA ASP A 201 -27.36 -2.56 3.73
C ASP A 201 -27.18 -1.49 2.63
N GLU A 202 -25.96 -0.97 2.45
CA GLU A 202 -25.59 -0.04 1.39
C GLU A 202 -24.70 -0.71 0.33
N ILE A 203 -24.88 -0.32 -0.93
CA ILE A 203 -23.98 -0.70 -2.01
C ILE A 203 -22.74 0.18 -1.93
N LYS A 204 -21.58 -0.44 -1.72
CA LYS A 204 -20.27 0.22 -1.78
C LYS A 204 -19.54 -0.17 -3.04
N GLU A 205 -18.78 0.77 -3.58
CA GLU A 205 -17.88 0.58 -4.69
C GLU A 205 -16.51 1.10 -4.30
N ASP A 206 -15.52 0.21 -4.30
CA ASP A 206 -14.16 0.53 -3.89
C ASP A 206 -13.15 0.01 -4.90
N PHE A 207 -11.99 0.67 -4.90
CA PHE A 207 -10.83 0.22 -5.65
C PHE A 207 -10.25 -1.03 -5.00
N LEU A 208 -10.04 -2.09 -5.79
CA LEU A 208 -9.49 -3.34 -5.30
C LEU A 208 -7.98 -3.42 -5.54
N PHE A 209 -7.54 -3.27 -6.79
CA PHE A 209 -6.12 -3.17 -7.12
C PHE A 209 -5.89 -2.58 -8.51
N CYS A 210 -4.66 -2.10 -8.72
CA CYS A 210 -4.11 -1.80 -10.04
C CYS A 210 -2.75 -2.49 -10.16
N LYS A 211 -2.58 -3.33 -11.19
CA LYS A 211 -1.34 -4.07 -11.42
C LYS A 211 -0.99 -4.11 -12.90
N PRO A 212 0.30 -4.06 -13.26
CA PRO A 212 0.73 -4.16 -14.65
C PRO A 212 0.44 -5.54 -15.23
N LEU A 213 0.00 -5.59 -16.49
CA LEU A 213 -0.09 -6.80 -17.30
C LEU A 213 1.27 -7.05 -17.96
N THR A 214 2.13 -7.80 -17.30
CA THR A 214 3.54 -7.98 -17.71
C THR A 214 3.75 -8.92 -18.90
N THR A 215 2.74 -9.71 -19.27
CA THR A 215 2.81 -10.69 -20.36
C THR A 215 2.05 -10.21 -21.58
N THR A 216 0.73 -10.36 -21.58
CA THR A 216 -0.15 -9.91 -22.66
C THR A 216 -1.47 -9.40 -22.10
N THR A 217 -2.27 -8.76 -22.95
CA THR A 217 -3.62 -8.27 -22.64
C THR A 217 -4.69 -9.34 -22.88
N LYS A 218 -4.30 -10.59 -23.12
CA LYS A 218 -5.23 -11.70 -23.34
C LYS A 218 -5.98 -12.04 -22.06
N ALA A 219 -7.21 -12.51 -22.24
CA ALA A 219 -8.11 -12.92 -21.14
C ALA A 219 -7.46 -13.84 -20.10
N VAL A 220 -6.60 -14.76 -20.55
CA VAL A 220 -5.92 -15.76 -19.71
C VAL A 220 -4.92 -15.11 -18.75
N ASP A 221 -4.20 -14.09 -19.22
CA ASP A 221 -3.22 -13.36 -18.40
C ASP A 221 -3.93 -12.45 -17.40
N VAL A 222 -5.00 -11.77 -17.86
CA VAL A 222 -5.89 -10.97 -17.00
C VAL A 222 -6.49 -11.86 -15.90
N LYS A 223 -7.04 -13.03 -16.26
CA LYS A 223 -7.61 -13.99 -15.29
C LYS A 223 -6.55 -14.47 -14.31
N LYS A 224 -5.37 -14.86 -14.78
CA LYS A 224 -4.29 -15.30 -13.91
C LYS A 224 -3.92 -14.23 -12.88
N LEU A 225 -3.86 -12.96 -13.29
CA LEU A 225 -3.56 -11.86 -12.37
C LEU A 225 -4.64 -11.72 -11.28
N VAL A 226 -5.92 -11.84 -11.65
CA VAL A 226 -7.03 -11.84 -10.70
C VAL A 226 -7.00 -13.08 -9.79
N ASP A 227 -6.73 -14.27 -10.34
CA ASP A 227 -6.59 -15.52 -9.58
C ASP A 227 -5.47 -15.41 -8.53
N ASP A 228 -4.32 -14.86 -8.94
CA ASP A 228 -3.17 -14.63 -8.06
C ASP A 228 -3.55 -13.66 -6.93
N PHE A 229 -4.24 -12.56 -7.24
CA PHE A 229 -4.74 -11.63 -6.23
C PHE A 229 -5.76 -12.29 -5.28
N PHE A 230 -6.70 -13.09 -5.81
CA PHE A 230 -7.72 -13.77 -5.02
C PHE A 230 -7.09 -14.74 -4.04
N ARG A 231 -6.13 -15.56 -4.51
CA ARG A 231 -5.37 -16.49 -3.68
C ARG A 231 -4.61 -15.79 -2.57
N ASP A 232 -3.92 -14.69 -2.89
CA ASP A 232 -3.12 -13.94 -1.90
C ASP A 232 -4.00 -13.28 -0.81
N ASN A 233 -5.29 -13.03 -1.10
CA ASN A 233 -6.23 -12.37 -0.20
C ASN A 233 -7.35 -13.29 0.33
N ASN A 234 -7.25 -14.61 0.13
CA ASN A 234 -8.25 -15.59 0.55
C ASN A 234 -9.67 -15.33 -0.01
N LEU A 235 -9.75 -14.75 -1.21
CA LEU A 235 -11.00 -14.58 -1.94
C LEU A 235 -11.22 -15.76 -2.88
N SER A 236 -12.48 -16.01 -3.22
CA SER A 236 -12.85 -17.09 -4.14
C SER A 236 -13.87 -16.61 -5.17
N TRP A 237 -13.78 -17.17 -6.38
CA TRP A 237 -14.71 -16.88 -7.47
C TRP A 237 -16.17 -17.22 -7.13
N ASN A 238 -16.41 -18.14 -6.19
CA ASN A 238 -17.77 -18.45 -5.75
C ASN A 238 -18.48 -17.26 -5.04
N MET A 239 -17.69 -16.32 -4.49
CA MET A 239 -18.15 -15.07 -3.88
C MET A 239 -18.51 -14.00 -4.92
N VAL A 240 -18.15 -14.22 -6.20
CA VAL A 240 -18.41 -13.28 -7.29
C VAL A 240 -19.74 -13.61 -7.96
N SER A 241 -20.60 -12.60 -8.09
CA SER A 241 -21.90 -12.67 -8.76
C SER A 241 -21.84 -12.21 -10.22
N ALA A 242 -20.98 -11.24 -10.51
CA ALA A 242 -20.88 -10.64 -11.83
C ALA A 242 -19.50 -10.05 -12.08
N VAL A 243 -19.16 -9.98 -13.36
CA VAL A 243 -17.95 -9.32 -13.86
C VAL A 243 -18.34 -8.40 -15.01
N CYS A 244 -17.92 -7.14 -14.93
CA CYS A 244 -18.08 -6.12 -15.95
C CYS A 244 -16.71 -5.73 -16.53
N SER A 245 -16.68 -5.44 -17.83
CA SER A 245 -15.51 -4.96 -18.55
C SER A 245 -15.94 -4.07 -19.70
N ASP A 246 -15.07 -3.19 -20.18
CA ASP A 246 -15.32 -2.21 -21.25
C ASP A 246 -15.60 -2.80 -22.64
N GLY A 247 -15.49 -4.12 -22.81
CA GLY A 247 -15.76 -4.79 -24.07
C GLY A 247 -14.54 -4.92 -24.97
N ALA A 248 -13.32 -4.82 -24.43
CA ALA A 248 -12.13 -5.20 -25.18
C ALA A 248 -12.25 -6.64 -25.74
N PRO A 249 -11.64 -6.96 -26.90
CA PRO A 249 -11.74 -8.29 -27.52
C PRO A 249 -11.36 -9.45 -26.59
N ALA A 250 -10.39 -9.23 -25.70
CA ALA A 250 -9.98 -10.17 -24.66
C ALA A 250 -11.09 -10.45 -23.62
N MET A 251 -12.05 -9.55 -23.45
CA MET A 251 -13.12 -9.67 -22.46
C MET A 251 -14.41 -10.25 -23.06
N LEU A 252 -14.65 -10.05 -24.37
CA LEU A 252 -15.89 -10.44 -25.08
C LEU A 252 -15.88 -11.85 -25.70
N GLY A 253 -14.73 -12.52 -25.77
CA GLY A 253 -14.63 -13.83 -26.43
C GLY A 253 -15.63 -14.88 -25.87
N ARG A 254 -16.38 -15.53 -26.76
CA ARG A 254 -17.43 -16.51 -26.38
C ARG A 254 -16.88 -17.73 -25.61
N HIS A 255 -15.67 -18.16 -25.95
CA HIS A 255 -15.01 -19.33 -25.36
C HIS A 255 -13.69 -18.99 -24.67
N SER A 256 -12.99 -17.97 -25.17
CA SER A 256 -11.68 -17.53 -24.68
C SER A 256 -11.71 -16.16 -24.01
N GLY A 257 -12.88 -15.51 -23.92
CA GLY A 257 -13.01 -14.23 -23.25
C GLY A 257 -13.02 -14.37 -21.74
N PHE A 258 -12.64 -13.30 -21.04
CA PHE A 258 -12.52 -13.32 -19.57
C PHE A 258 -13.79 -13.83 -18.88
N GLY A 259 -14.96 -13.34 -19.29
CA GLY A 259 -16.24 -13.79 -18.72
C GLY A 259 -16.56 -15.27 -18.99
N ALA A 260 -16.06 -15.85 -20.08
CA ALA A 260 -16.19 -17.28 -20.36
C ALA A 260 -15.26 -18.11 -19.45
N LEU A 261 -14.03 -17.64 -19.24
CA LEU A 261 -13.07 -18.29 -18.35
C LEU A 261 -13.47 -18.22 -16.88
N VAL A 262 -14.14 -17.15 -16.43
CA VAL A 262 -14.65 -17.07 -15.05
C VAL A 262 -15.83 -18.03 -14.81
N LYS A 263 -16.67 -18.26 -15.83
CA LYS A 263 -17.82 -19.17 -15.70
C LYS A 263 -17.44 -20.63 -15.44
N SER A 264 -16.24 -21.08 -15.83
CA SER A 264 -15.77 -22.42 -15.46
C SER A 264 -15.54 -22.56 -13.96
N ASP A 265 -15.13 -21.47 -13.31
CA ASP A 265 -14.72 -21.47 -11.90
C ASP A 265 -15.84 -20.99 -10.97
N ALA A 266 -16.80 -20.23 -11.52
CA ALA A 266 -18.03 -19.81 -10.85
C ALA A 266 -19.22 -19.86 -11.81
N GLN A 267 -19.89 -21.01 -11.85
CA GLN A 267 -21.04 -21.26 -12.73
C GLN A 267 -22.20 -20.26 -12.55
N ALA A 268 -22.34 -19.68 -11.35
CA ALA A 268 -23.35 -18.67 -11.02
C ALA A 268 -22.94 -17.23 -11.38
N CYS A 269 -21.71 -17.00 -11.85
CA CYS A 269 -21.21 -15.68 -12.20
C CYS A 269 -21.74 -15.23 -13.57
N VAL A 270 -22.40 -14.06 -13.59
CA VAL A 270 -22.92 -13.46 -14.82
C VAL A 270 -21.82 -12.62 -15.48
N GLY A 271 -21.26 -13.14 -16.57
CA GLY A 271 -20.33 -12.40 -17.42
C GLY A 271 -21.05 -11.44 -18.37
N ASN A 272 -20.63 -10.17 -18.33
CA ASN A 272 -20.99 -9.05 -19.22
C ASN A 272 -22.47 -8.61 -19.25
N LYS A 273 -22.81 -7.67 -18.38
CA LYS A 273 -23.93 -6.74 -18.58
C LYS A 273 -23.35 -5.33 -18.70
N ASN A 274 -23.42 -4.73 -19.89
CA ASN A 274 -23.26 -3.28 -20.04
C ASN A 274 -24.29 -2.59 -19.13
N LEU A 275 -23.84 -1.98 -18.04
CA LEU A 275 -24.70 -1.24 -17.10
C LEU A 275 -25.33 0.02 -17.73
N ALA A 276 -24.97 0.37 -18.96
CA ALA A 276 -25.38 1.59 -19.64
C ALA A 276 -26.68 1.52 -20.48
N SER A 277 -27.54 0.48 -20.37
CA SER A 277 -28.76 0.44 -21.21
C SER A 277 -30.03 -0.07 -20.53
N LYS A 278 -30.49 0.63 -19.49
CA LYS A 278 -31.92 0.62 -19.13
C LYS A 278 -32.40 1.99 -18.64
N THR A 279 -32.40 2.97 -19.53
CA THR A 279 -33.30 4.14 -19.41
C THR A 279 -34.33 4.07 -20.54
N GLY A 280 -35.59 3.97 -20.10
CA GLY A 280 -36.87 3.92 -20.82
C GLY A 280 -36.88 4.01 -22.35
N ARG A 281 -37.19 2.89 -23.00
CA ARG A 281 -37.87 2.93 -24.31
C ARG A 281 -39.35 3.25 -24.05
N SER A 282 -39.64 4.54 -23.89
CA SER A 282 -41.00 5.06 -23.95
C SER A 282 -41.56 4.77 -25.34
N THR A 283 -42.65 4.02 -25.37
CA THR A 283 -43.51 3.83 -26.53
C THR A 283 -44.06 5.18 -26.99
N LYS A 284 -43.67 5.62 -28.19
CA LYS A 284 -44.46 6.60 -28.95
C LYS A 284 -45.15 5.87 -30.09
N ASN A 285 -46.47 5.72 -29.92
CA ASN A 285 -47.43 5.33 -30.94
C ASN A 285 -47.26 6.22 -32.18
N ARG A 286 -47.25 5.58 -33.35
CA ARG A 286 -47.53 6.23 -34.63
C ARG A 286 -49.05 6.35 -34.76
N SER A 287 -49.52 7.58 -34.92
CA SER A 287 -50.66 7.93 -35.78
C SER A 287 -50.11 8.36 -37.12
#